data_AF-D3UXS4-F1
#
_entry.id   AF-D3UXS4-F1
#
_cell.length_a   1.000
_cell.length_b   1.000
_cell.length_c   1.000
_cell.angle_alpha   90.00
_cell.angle_beta   90.00
_cell.angle_gamma   90.00
#
_symmetry.space_group_name_H-M   'P 1'
#
loop_
_entity.id
_entity.type
_entity.pdbx_description
1 polymer ?
#
loop_
_entity_poly.entity_id
_entity_poly.type
_entity_poly.pdbx_seq_one_letter_code
_entity_poly.pdbx_strand_id
1 'polypeptide(L)'
;MSEAAINQVIKRIGYDGRATGHGFRHTMSTILHEQGYNTAWIETQLAHVDKNSIRGTYNHAQYLEGRREMLQWYADHMEMLERGENVLIGKFGKRA
;
A
#
# COMPACT_ATOMS: atom_id res chain seq x y z
N MET A 1 -4.60 -6.50 15.42
CA MET A 1 -5.01 -7.79 14.83
C MET A 1 -3.77 -8.59 14.46
N SER A 2 -3.76 -9.91 14.68
CA SER A 2 -2.62 -10.74 14.26
C SER A 2 -2.61 -10.94 12.74
N GLU A 3 -1.43 -11.16 12.18
CA GLU A 3 -1.28 -11.50 10.75
C GLU A 3 -2.09 -12.75 10.39
N ALA A 4 -2.09 -13.76 11.28
CA ALA A 4 -2.86 -14.98 11.11
C ALA A 4 -4.37 -14.70 10.98
N ALA A 5 -4.94 -13.81 11.81
CA ALA A 5 -6.35 -13.46 11.73
C ALA A 5 -6.71 -12.80 10.39
N ILE A 6 -5.87 -11.87 9.91
CA ILE A 6 -6.08 -11.20 8.62
C ILE A 6 -6.00 -12.22 7.46
N ASN A 7 -4.97 -13.07 7.47
CA ASN A 7 -4.81 -14.09 6.43
C ASN A 7 -5.97 -15.10 6.42
N GLN A 8 -6.54 -15.46 7.57
CA GLN A 8 -7.74 -16.31 7.62
C GLN A 8 -8.95 -15.65 6.95
N VAL A 9 -9.16 -14.34 7.13
CA VAL A 9 -10.23 -13.62 6.44
C VAL A 9 -9.98 -13.63 4.92
N ILE A 10 -8.77 -13.29 4.48
CA ILE A 10 -8.37 -13.30 3.06
C ILE A 10 -8.61 -14.66 2.41
N LYS A 11 -8.27 -15.75 3.11
CA LYS A 11 -8.56 -17.11 2.65
C LYS A 11 -10.06 -17.36 2.50
N ARG A 12 -10.86 -16.98 3.50
CA ARG A 12 -12.33 -17.18 3.52
C ARG A 12 -13.05 -16.42 2.41
N ILE A 13 -12.53 -15.28 1.97
CA ILE A 13 -13.10 -14.51 0.86
C ILE A 13 -12.61 -14.97 -0.53
N GLY A 14 -11.92 -16.12 -0.62
CA GLY A 14 -11.57 -16.76 -1.90
C GLY A 14 -10.20 -16.39 -2.46
N TYR A 15 -9.33 -15.74 -1.67
CA TYR A 15 -8.00 -15.32 -2.10
C TYR A 15 -6.87 -16.19 -1.51
N ASP A 16 -7.18 -17.41 -1.07
CA ASP A 16 -6.15 -18.33 -0.58
C ASP A 16 -5.08 -18.60 -1.66
N GLY A 17 -3.82 -18.53 -1.26
CA GLY A 17 -2.65 -18.65 -2.16
C GLY A 17 -2.49 -17.51 -3.18
N ARG A 18 -3.40 -16.53 -3.21
CA ARG A 18 -3.39 -15.43 -4.19
C ARG A 18 -3.06 -14.07 -3.57
N ALA A 19 -3.46 -13.86 -2.32
CA ALA A 19 -3.17 -12.63 -1.58
C ALA A 19 -2.87 -12.92 -0.10
N THR A 20 -2.10 -12.05 0.52
CA THR A 20 -1.81 -12.07 1.96
C THR A 20 -1.81 -10.64 2.50
N GLY A 21 -2.01 -10.48 3.81
CA GLY A 21 -1.92 -9.15 4.44
C GLY A 21 -0.54 -8.52 4.26
N HIS A 22 0.52 -9.35 4.26
CA HIS A 22 1.88 -8.91 3.97
C HIS A 22 2.04 -8.46 2.50
N GLY A 23 1.48 -9.21 1.56
CA GLY A 23 1.46 -8.84 0.14
C GLY A 23 0.82 -7.47 -0.10
N PHE A 24 -0.32 -7.18 0.56
CA PHE A 24 -0.96 -5.87 0.46
C PHE A 24 -0.09 -4.73 0.99
N ARG A 25 0.66 -4.94 2.09
CA ARG A 25 1.60 -3.93 2.59
C ARG A 25 2.72 -3.64 1.58
N HIS A 26 3.25 -4.68 0.94
CA HIS A 26 4.25 -4.50 -0.12
C HIS A 26 3.70 -3.73 -1.31
N THR A 27 2.53 -4.10 -1.81
CA THR A 27 1.88 -3.40 -2.93
C THR A 27 1.64 -1.92 -2.60
N MET A 28 1.09 -1.62 -1.41
CA MET A 28 0.88 -0.25 -0.95
C MET A 28 2.21 0.54 -0.88
N SER A 29 3.25 -0.06 -0.32
CA SER A 29 4.58 0.56 -0.21
C SER A 29 5.16 0.92 -1.59
N THR A 30 5.06 0.00 -2.55
CA THR A 30 5.55 0.22 -3.91
C THR A 30 4.79 1.37 -4.58
N ILE A 31 3.45 1.34 -4.59
CA ILE A 31 2.61 2.37 -5.22
C ILE A 31 2.92 3.76 -4.64
N LEU A 32 3.01 3.86 -3.31
CA LEU A 32 3.26 5.15 -2.66
C LEU A 32 4.66 5.69 -2.91
N HIS A 33 5.67 4.82 -3.02
CA HIS A 33 7.02 5.22 -3.43
C HIS A 33 7.07 5.65 -4.89
N GLU A 34 6.38 4.95 -5.80
CA GLU A 34 6.30 5.31 -7.21
C GLU A 34 5.59 6.66 -7.42
N GLN A 35 4.61 6.97 -6.57
CA GLN A 35 3.95 8.28 -6.53
C GLN A 35 4.82 9.39 -5.93
N GLY A 36 5.99 9.05 -5.36
CA GLY A 36 6.96 10.01 -4.84
C GLY A 36 6.68 10.51 -3.42
N TYR A 37 5.82 9.82 -2.66
CA TYR A 37 5.60 10.19 -1.25
C TYR A 37 6.84 9.96 -0.39
N ASN A 38 6.94 10.72 0.70
CA ASN A 38 8.08 10.66 1.60
C ASN A 38 8.18 9.28 2.27
N THR A 39 9.33 8.61 2.11
CA THR A 39 9.61 7.30 2.72
C THR A 39 9.34 7.28 4.22
N ALA A 40 9.66 8.35 4.97
CA ALA A 40 9.40 8.39 6.41
C ALA A 40 7.89 8.28 6.72
N TRP A 41 7.02 8.84 5.86
CA TRP A 41 5.57 8.75 6.03
C TRP A 41 5.07 7.34 5.75
N ILE A 42 5.57 6.71 4.67
CA ILE A 42 5.24 5.34 4.26
C ILE A 42 5.65 4.35 5.35
N GLU A 43 6.89 4.41 5.82
CA GLU A 43 7.39 3.49 6.86
C GLU A 43 6.64 3.66 8.18
N THR A 44 6.32 4.91 8.57
CA THR A 44 5.51 5.19 9.76
C THR A 44 4.09 4.63 9.59
N GLN A 45 3.49 4.72 8.40
CA GLN A 45 2.16 4.15 8.10
C GLN A 45 2.15 2.63 8.18
N LEU A 46 3.25 1.98 7.78
CA LEU A 46 3.43 0.53 7.85
C LEU A 46 3.81 0.04 9.26
N ALA A 47 3.94 0.96 10.22
CA ALA A 47 4.43 0.69 11.58
C ALA A 47 5.79 -0.02 11.59
N HIS A 48 6.62 0.29 10.58
CA HIS A 48 7.99 -0.20 10.53
C HIS A 48 8.87 0.61 11.49
N VAL A 49 9.81 -0.07 12.12
CA VAL A 49 10.85 0.57 12.91
C VAL A 49 11.89 1.16 11.96
N ASP A 50 12.32 2.39 12.22
CA ASP A 50 13.36 3.02 11.43
C ASP A 50 14.65 2.19 11.48
N LYS A 51 15.17 1.83 10.30
CA LYS A 51 16.40 1.04 10.18
C LYS A 51 17.63 1.82 10.66
N ASN A 52 17.57 3.15 10.66
CA ASN A 52 18.59 4.00 11.25
C ASN A 52 18.25 4.25 12.73
N SER A 53 18.89 3.48 13.61
CA SER A 53 18.66 3.53 15.06
C SER A 53 18.90 4.91 15.68
N ILE A 54 19.85 5.69 15.14
CA ILE A 54 20.12 7.06 15.58
C ILE A 54 18.93 7.95 15.21
N ARG A 55 18.49 7.93 13.95
CA ARG A 55 17.34 8.73 13.52
C ARG A 55 16.07 8.33 14.27
N GLY A 56 15.85 7.02 14.47
CA GLY A 56 14.70 6.50 15.21
C GLY A 56 14.69 6.89 16.69
N THR A 57 15.85 7.17 17.29
CA THR A 57 15.94 7.63 18.69
C THR A 57 15.42 9.05 18.87
N TYR A 58 15.63 9.93 17.87
CA TYR A 58 15.31 11.36 18.00
C TYR A 58 14.06 11.78 17.22
N ASN A 59 13.71 11.07 16.16
CA ASN A 59 12.60 11.43 15.29
C ASN A 59 11.29 10.81 15.79
N HIS A 60 10.59 11.55 16.64
CA HIS A 60 9.25 11.19 17.13
C HIS A 60 8.12 11.83 16.30
N ALA A 61 8.44 12.43 15.15
CA ALA A 61 7.43 13.06 14.32
C ALA A 61 6.46 12.02 13.75
N GLN A 62 5.16 12.25 13.94
CA GLN A 62 4.11 11.35 13.44
C GLN A 62 3.69 11.64 12.00
N TYR A 63 4.08 12.80 11.46
CA TYR A 63 3.78 13.26 10.11
C TYR A 63 2.29 13.18 9.73
N LEU A 64 1.39 13.47 10.68
CA LEU A 64 -0.06 13.20 10.53
C LEU A 64 -0.68 13.91 9.32
N GLU A 65 -0.35 15.18 9.09
CA GLU A 65 -0.91 15.94 7.96
C GLU A 65 -0.51 15.32 6.61
N GLY A 66 0.79 15.10 6.38
CA GLY A 66 1.28 14.48 5.15
C GLY A 66 0.80 13.04 4.96
N ARG A 67 0.69 12.26 6.04
CA ARG A 67 0.12 10.91 5.98
C ARG A 67 -1.37 10.90 5.68
N ARG A 68 -2.13 11.89 6.15
CA ARG A 68 -3.55 12.02 5.83
C ARG A 68 -3.73 12.26 4.34
N GLU A 69 -2.97 13.18 3.77
CA GLU A 69 -2.99 13.46 2.34
C GLU A 69 -2.57 12.24 1.52
N MET A 70 -1.47 11.58 1.90
CA MET A 70 -0.98 10.35 1.27
C MET A 70 -2.02 9.22 1.27
N LEU A 71 -2.68 9.00 2.40
CA LEU A 71 -3.70 7.96 2.51
C LEU A 71 -4.98 8.31 1.74
N GLN A 72 -5.35 9.59 1.70
CA GLN A 72 -6.49 10.04 0.92
C GLN A 72 -6.23 9.79 -0.57
N TRP A 73 -5.05 10.19 -1.07
CA TRP A 73 -4.68 9.91 -2.46
C TRP A 73 -4.68 8.42 -2.76
N TYR A 74 -4.16 7.58 -1.85
CA TYR A 74 -4.18 6.13 -2.03
C TYR A 74 -5.62 5.57 -2.10
N ALA A 75 -6.54 6.10 -1.28
CA ALA A 75 -7.95 5.74 -1.34
C ALA A 75 -8.59 6.14 -2.67
N ASP A 76 -8.35 7.37 -3.12
CA ASP A 76 -8.86 7.90 -4.39
C ASP A 76 -8.30 7.07 -5.58
N HIS A 77 -7.02 6.65 -5.50
CA HIS A 77 -6.40 5.78 -6.49
C HIS A 77 -7.09 4.41 -6.57
N MET A 78 -7.43 3.79 -5.44
CA MET A 78 -8.16 2.52 -5.41
C MET A 78 -9.57 2.68 -5.98
N GLU A 79 -10.27 3.77 -5.67
CA GLU A 79 -11.59 4.06 -6.22
C GLU A 79 -11.56 4.23 -7.75
N MET A 80 -10.57 4.95 -8.26
CA MET A 80 -10.35 5.10 -9.71
C MET A 80 -10.10 3.74 -10.40
N LEU A 81 -9.34 2.85 -9.77
CA LEU A 81 -9.12 1.49 -10.28
C LEU A 81 -10.40 0.64 -10.26
N GLU A 82 -11.18 0.72 -9.19
CA GLU A 82 -12.47 0.02 -9.06
C GLU A 82 -13.46 0.44 -10.15
N ARG A 83 -13.55 1.74 -10.43
CA ARG A 83 -14.42 2.30 -11.48
C ARG A 83 -13.91 2.03 -12.89
N GLY A 84 -12.68 1.53 -13.05
CA GLY A 84 -12.06 1.28 -14.34
C GLY A 84 -11.63 2.55 -15.08
N GLU A 85 -11.59 3.70 -14.40
CA GLU A 85 -11.30 5.01 -15.00
C GLU A 85 -9.85 5.13 -15.50
N ASN A 86 -8.95 4.28 -15.01
CA ASN A 86 -7.56 4.21 -15.43
C ASN A 86 -7.20 2.88 -16.15
N VAL A 87 -8.20 2.15 -16.65
CA VAL A 87 -8.01 0.89 -17.36
C VAL A 87 -8.15 1.10 -18.86
N LEU A 88 -7.03 1.11 -19.58
CA LEU A 88 -7.04 1.03 -21.04
C LEU A 88 -7.39 -0.41 -21.46
N ILE A 89 -8.64 -0.65 -21.87
CA ILE A 89 -9.04 -1.93 -22.48
C ILE A 89 -8.49 -1.97 -23.91
N GLY A 90 -7.22 -2.35 -24.04
CA GLY A 90 -6.56 -2.54 -25.33
C GLY A 90 -7.05 -3.82 -26.01
N LYS A 91 -7.60 -3.71 -27.23
CA LYS A 91 -7.75 -4.86 -28.13
C LYS A 91 -6.39 -5.16 -28.78
N PHE A 92 -5.54 -5.88 -28.07
CA PHE A 92 -4.28 -6.37 -28.63
C PHE A 92 -4.59 -7.49 -29.62
N GLY A 93 -4.72 -7.14 -30.89
CA GLY A 93 -4.83 -8.12 -31.98
C GLY A 93 -3.59 -9.02 -31.99
N LYS A 94 -3.77 -10.31 -32.27
CA LYS A 94 -2.63 -11.19 -32.55
C LYS A 94 -1.88 -10.62 -33.76
N ARG A 95 -0.57 -10.36 -33.62
CA ARG A 95 0.28 -10.12 -34.79
C ARG A 95 0.24 -11.37 -35.67
N ALA A 96 0.08 -11.13 -36.97
CA ALA A 96 0.19 -12.14 -38.03
C ALA A 96 1.61 -12.74 -38.05
#